data_AF-A0A136MXS3-F1
#
_entry.id   AF-A0A136MXS3-F1
#
_cell.length_a   1.000
_cell.length_b   1.000
_cell.length_c   1.000
_cell.angle_alpha   90.00
_cell.angle_beta   90.00
_cell.angle_gamma   90.00
#
_symmetry.space_group_name_H-M   'P 1'
#
loop_
_entity.id
_entity.type
_entity.pdbx_description
1 polymer ?
#
loop_
_entity_poly.entity_id
_entity_poly.type
_entity_poly.pdbx_seq_one_letter_code
_entity_poly.pdbx_strand_id
1 'polypeptide(L)'
;MKKVGIILGIIWFVALGLSTEVCAQKSFQPKQIDDPWKGIIYRKESTADFTITGNGYGLAFNTGKIVTYYKTHYYHFELGYMYDPREQRQNRNIPISFTKVSQSFRFGKQNHVYVIRAGKGTKKLLTDKAKRKGVTLGYNYEIGPSLAILRPYYLELVYNFEEDGRFYNELRTEKYTEQNAAKFLDFNSIFGGTTGKGWSELGFVPGIQGKLGLFCSIGNFEKYAKALEVGLMGDLYIKKNSYHGRNRSDQC
;
A
#
# COMPACT_ATOMS: atom_id res chain seq x y z
N MET A 1 52.78 0.46 24.79
CA MET A 1 52.17 1.44 25.71
C MET A 1 52.02 2.87 25.14
N LYS A 2 52.72 3.28 24.06
CA LYS A 2 52.61 4.65 23.49
C LYS A 2 51.32 4.99 22.72
N LYS A 3 50.54 4.00 22.24
CA LYS A 3 49.31 4.24 21.45
C LYS A 3 48.08 4.61 22.28
N VAL A 4 48.05 4.29 23.58
CA VAL A 4 46.90 4.56 24.47
C VAL A 4 46.86 6.03 24.89
N GLY A 5 48.02 6.68 25.05
CA GLY A 5 48.11 8.11 25.40
C GLY A 5 47.62 9.06 24.29
N ILE A 6 47.76 8.66 23.02
CA ILE A 6 47.32 9.48 21.87
C ILE A 6 45.78 9.44 21.75
N ILE A 7 45.16 8.29 22.03
CA ILE A 7 43.70 8.13 21.97
C ILE A 7 43.04 8.91 23.12
N LEU A 8 43.61 8.89 24.32
CA LEU A 8 43.15 9.70 25.46
C LEU A 8 43.32 11.22 25.22
N GLY A 9 44.37 11.64 24.52
CA GLY A 9 44.58 13.05 24.15
C GLY A 9 43.55 13.55 23.14
N ILE A 10 43.15 12.73 22.17
CA ILE A 10 42.13 13.08 21.17
C ILE A 10 40.74 13.17 21.82
N ILE A 11 40.42 12.28 22.77
CA ILE A 11 39.15 12.32 23.52
C ILE A 11 39.05 13.59 24.37
N TRP A 12 40.16 14.06 24.94
CA TRP A 12 40.19 15.30 25.74
C TRP A 12 40.07 16.57 24.86
N PHE A 13 40.63 16.55 23.65
CA PHE A 13 40.52 17.66 22.70
C PHE A 13 39.12 17.79 22.08
N VAL A 14 38.39 16.67 21.89
CA VAL A 14 36.99 16.67 21.42
C VAL A 14 36.03 17.13 22.51
N ALA A 15 36.33 16.87 23.80
CA ALA A 15 35.52 17.32 24.92
C ALA A 15 35.61 18.85 25.17
N LEU A 16 36.73 19.49 24.82
CA LEU A 16 36.95 20.93 24.99
C LEU A 16 36.40 21.80 23.83
N GLY A 17 35.96 21.20 22.73
CA GLY A 17 35.32 21.90 21.61
C GLY A 17 33.81 22.11 21.74
N LEU A 18 33.21 21.67 22.86
CA LEU A 18 31.75 21.60 23.06
C LEU A 18 31.16 22.76 23.89
N SER A 19 31.92 23.82 24.14
CA SER A 19 31.48 24.97 24.95
C SER A 19 31.45 26.29 24.16
N THR A 20 30.81 26.30 22.99
CA THR A 20 30.36 27.55 22.36
C THR A 20 28.86 27.69 22.53
N GLU A 21 28.49 28.47 23.55
CA GLU A 21 27.27 29.27 23.69
C GLU A 21 26.26 29.12 22.54
N VAL A 22 25.31 28.19 22.70
CA VAL A 22 24.06 28.25 21.96
C VAL A 22 23.28 29.42 22.56
N CYS A 23 23.38 30.58 21.92
CA CYS A 23 22.52 31.72 22.18
C CYS A 23 21.07 31.22 22.12
N ALA A 24 20.43 31.15 23.29
CA ALA A 24 19.02 30.91 23.41
C ALA A 24 18.29 32.01 22.62
N GLN A 25 17.84 31.70 21.40
CA GLN A 25 16.87 32.52 20.72
C GLN A 25 15.63 32.56 21.60
N LYS A 26 15.44 33.65 22.35
CA LYS A 26 14.14 33.99 22.91
C LYS A 26 13.22 34.19 21.72
N SER A 27 12.48 33.14 21.37
CA SER A 27 11.41 33.24 20.38
C SER A 27 10.43 34.27 20.91
N PHE A 28 10.30 35.39 20.20
CA PHE A 28 9.23 36.35 20.43
C PHE A 28 7.92 35.58 20.19
N GLN A 29 7.23 35.17 21.25
CA GLN A 29 5.87 34.65 21.14
C GLN A 29 4.95 35.87 21.20
N PRO A 30 4.43 36.38 20.07
CA PRO A 30 3.45 37.45 20.12
C PRO A 30 2.26 36.98 20.98
N LYS A 31 1.89 37.81 21.97
CA LYS A 31 0.74 37.58 22.85
C LYS A 31 -0.46 37.19 21.99
N GLN A 32 -0.99 36.00 22.23
CA GLN A 32 -2.14 35.47 21.49
C GLN A 32 -3.31 36.43 21.68
N ILE A 33 -3.69 37.14 20.61
CA ILE A 33 -4.93 37.92 20.59
C ILE A 33 -6.04 36.88 20.51
N ASP A 34 -6.66 36.62 21.66
CA ASP A 34 -7.85 35.79 21.76
C ASP A 34 -9.01 36.54 21.10
N ASP A 35 -9.23 36.29 19.81
CA ASP A 35 -10.52 36.60 19.18
C ASP A 35 -11.59 35.77 19.89
N PRO A 36 -12.51 36.40 20.64
CA PRO A 36 -13.31 35.66 21.60
C PRO A 36 -14.54 35.00 20.99
N TRP A 37 -14.87 35.24 19.71
CA TRP A 37 -16.15 34.78 19.15
C TRP A 37 -16.06 34.44 17.67
N LYS A 38 -15.87 33.15 17.35
CA LYS A 38 -16.67 32.34 16.39
C LYS A 38 -16.05 30.94 16.19
N GLY A 39 -16.11 30.10 17.21
CA GLY A 39 -15.73 28.68 17.08
C GLY A 39 -16.87 27.89 16.46
N ILE A 40 -16.81 27.56 15.17
CA ILE A 40 -17.79 26.65 14.55
C ILE A 40 -17.49 25.24 15.06
N ILE A 41 -18.41 24.67 15.84
CA ILE A 41 -18.30 23.30 16.34
C ILE A 41 -18.82 22.35 15.26
N TYR A 42 -17.93 21.61 14.63
CA TYR A 42 -18.29 20.53 13.72
C TYR A 42 -18.73 19.29 14.50
N ARG A 43 -19.82 18.66 14.09
CA ARG A 43 -20.32 17.39 14.67
C ARG A 43 -19.99 16.16 13.83
N LYS A 44 -19.79 16.37 12.52
CA LYS A 44 -19.52 15.32 11.54
C LYS A 44 -18.27 15.68 10.76
N GLU A 45 -17.50 14.65 10.45
CA GLU A 45 -16.28 14.73 9.64
C GLU A 45 -16.38 13.67 8.54
N SER A 46 -16.02 14.04 7.32
CA SER A 46 -15.85 13.08 6.24
C SER A 46 -14.48 13.30 5.61
N THR A 47 -13.74 12.23 5.38
CA THR A 47 -12.38 12.26 4.84
C THR A 47 -12.29 11.28 3.69
N ALA A 48 -11.59 11.67 2.62
CA ALA A 48 -11.20 10.78 1.55
C ALA A 48 -9.67 10.64 1.61
N ASP A 49 -9.20 9.40 1.68
CA ASP A 49 -7.81 9.08 1.90
C ASP A 49 -7.27 8.23 0.75
N PHE A 50 -6.01 8.43 0.39
CA PHE A 50 -5.28 7.57 -0.53
C PHE A 50 -4.19 6.84 0.24
N THR A 51 -4.29 5.52 0.29
CA THR A 51 -3.39 4.64 1.03
C THR A 51 -2.39 4.01 0.07
N ILE A 52 -1.10 4.11 0.39
CA ILE A 52 -0.05 3.34 -0.30
C ILE A 52 0.53 2.37 0.73
N THR A 53 0.64 1.09 0.34
CA THR A 53 1.19 0.02 1.17
C THR A 53 2.31 -0.68 0.39
N GLY A 54 3.25 -1.35 1.07
CA GLY A 54 4.35 -2.05 0.39
C GLY A 54 3.89 -3.11 -0.64
N ASN A 55 2.69 -3.65 -0.46
CA ASN A 55 2.07 -4.68 -1.30
C ASN A 55 0.82 -4.18 -2.04
N GLY A 56 0.58 -2.86 -2.15
CA GLY A 56 -0.66 -2.38 -2.74
C GLY A 56 -0.91 -0.89 -2.63
N TYR A 57 -2.09 -0.49 -3.10
CA TYR A 57 -2.62 0.85 -2.90
C TYR A 57 -4.13 0.79 -2.76
N GLY A 58 -4.74 1.82 -2.19
CA GLY A 58 -6.18 1.87 -1.97
C GLY A 58 -6.73 3.27 -1.86
N LEU A 59 -8.03 3.38 -2.09
CA LEU A 59 -8.81 4.59 -1.88
C LEU A 59 -9.78 4.31 -0.74
N ALA A 60 -9.74 5.16 0.28
CA ALA A 60 -10.56 5.05 1.46
C ALA A 60 -11.49 6.24 1.62
N PHE A 61 -12.66 5.99 2.18
CA PHE A 61 -13.63 6.98 2.58
C PHE A 61 -14.00 6.75 4.04
N ASN A 62 -13.80 7.79 4.84
CA ASN A 62 -14.05 7.81 6.27
C ASN A 62 -15.20 8.76 6.57
N THR A 63 -16.17 8.32 7.36
CA THR A 63 -17.23 9.19 7.89
C THR A 63 -17.36 9.02 9.40
N GLY A 64 -17.25 10.13 10.13
CA GLY A 64 -17.14 10.10 11.59
C GLY A 64 -17.96 11.16 12.30
N LYS A 65 -18.19 10.90 13.58
CA LYS A 65 -18.82 11.82 14.52
C LYS A 65 -17.79 12.23 15.57
N ILE A 66 -17.64 13.54 15.73
CA ILE A 66 -16.76 14.12 16.74
C ILE A 66 -17.51 14.04 18.07
N VAL A 67 -17.01 13.22 19.00
CA VAL A 67 -17.63 13.02 20.32
C VAL A 67 -17.09 14.04 21.31
N THR A 68 -15.78 14.28 21.26
CA THR A 68 -15.06 15.25 22.08
C THR A 68 -14.09 15.99 21.18
N TYR A 69 -13.63 17.17 21.59
CA TYR A 69 -12.62 17.94 20.84
C TYR A 69 -11.40 17.09 20.42
N TYR A 70 -10.96 16.16 21.29
CA TYR A 70 -9.81 15.29 21.04
C TYR A 70 -10.15 13.89 20.50
N LYS A 71 -11.43 13.53 20.34
CA LYS A 71 -11.83 12.16 20.03
C LYS A 71 -12.94 12.11 18.99
N THR A 72 -12.66 11.41 17.90
CA THR A 72 -13.60 11.17 16.80
C THR A 72 -13.75 9.67 16.57
N HIS A 73 -15.00 9.19 16.55
CA HIS A 73 -15.30 7.83 16.09
C HIS A 73 -15.69 7.89 14.62
N TYR A 74 -15.12 6.99 13.81
CA TYR A 74 -15.38 6.96 12.38
C TYR A 74 -15.67 5.55 11.88
N TYR A 75 -16.45 5.50 10.81
CA TYR A 75 -16.62 4.34 9.96
C TYR A 75 -15.70 4.49 8.75
N HIS A 76 -15.08 3.39 8.37
CA HIS A 76 -14.12 3.30 7.30
C HIS A 76 -14.63 2.38 6.20
N PHE A 77 -14.39 2.79 4.97
CA PHE A 77 -14.61 1.98 3.79
C PHE A 77 -13.44 2.18 2.83
N GLU A 78 -12.75 1.11 2.43
CA GLU A 78 -11.61 1.18 1.53
C GLU A 78 -11.72 0.15 0.41
N LEU A 79 -11.36 0.61 -0.80
CA LEU A 79 -11.18 -0.20 -1.99
C LEU A 79 -9.70 -0.21 -2.34
N GLY A 80 -9.08 -1.38 -2.18
CA GLY A 80 -7.66 -1.59 -2.40
C GLY A 80 -7.37 -2.56 -3.55
N TYR A 81 -6.18 -2.45 -4.10
CA TYR A 81 -5.57 -3.44 -4.98
C TYR A 81 -4.27 -3.93 -4.33
N MET A 82 -4.14 -5.25 -4.23
CA MET A 82 -2.95 -5.91 -3.71
C MET A 82 -2.19 -6.62 -4.84
N TYR A 83 -0.87 -6.52 -4.79
CA TYR A 83 0.06 -7.25 -5.65
C TYR A 83 1.15 -7.87 -4.81
N ASP A 84 1.72 -8.98 -5.29
CA ASP A 84 2.91 -9.55 -4.66
C ASP A 84 4.16 -8.77 -5.13
N PRO A 85 5.00 -8.24 -4.21
CA PRO A 85 6.26 -7.57 -4.55
C PRO A 85 7.23 -8.41 -5.39
N ARG A 86 7.08 -9.75 -5.37
CA ARG A 86 7.90 -10.68 -6.16
C ARG A 86 7.48 -10.73 -7.63
N GLU A 87 6.31 -10.19 -7.98
CA GLU A 87 5.82 -10.17 -9.37
C GLU A 87 6.65 -9.23 -10.24
N GLN A 88 7.36 -9.77 -11.23
CA GLN A 88 8.05 -8.97 -12.23
C GLN A 88 7.24 -8.88 -13.53
N ARG A 89 7.07 -7.66 -14.03
CA ARG A 89 6.50 -7.42 -15.35
C ARG A 89 7.54 -7.75 -16.40
N GLN A 90 7.21 -8.68 -17.29
CA GLN A 90 8.07 -9.11 -18.37
C GLN A 90 7.40 -8.74 -19.70
N ASN A 91 8.21 -8.34 -20.67
CA ASN A 91 7.76 -8.09 -22.03
C ASN A 91 8.66 -8.90 -22.96
N ARG A 92 8.05 -9.75 -23.77
CA ARG A 92 8.76 -10.55 -24.76
C ARG A 92 8.10 -10.33 -26.10
N ASN A 93 8.76 -9.63 -27.00
CA ASN A 93 8.30 -9.58 -28.38
C ASN A 93 8.70 -10.91 -29.03
N ILE A 94 7.72 -11.77 -29.28
CA ILE A 94 7.93 -13.05 -29.95
C ILE A 94 7.70 -12.81 -31.44
N PRO A 95 8.72 -12.89 -32.30
CA PRO A 95 8.59 -12.69 -33.74
C PRO A 95 8.00 -13.94 -34.41
N ILE A 96 6.90 -14.47 -33.88
CA ILE A 96 6.12 -15.53 -34.51
C ILE A 96 4.97 -14.84 -35.27
N SER A 97 4.61 -15.37 -36.45
CA SER A 97 3.58 -14.88 -37.38
C SER A 97 2.14 -14.88 -36.81
N PHE A 98 1.94 -14.29 -35.63
CA PHE A 98 0.63 -13.97 -35.12
C PHE A 98 0.28 -12.55 -35.53
N THR A 99 -0.97 -12.32 -35.93
CA THR A 99 -1.53 -11.00 -36.27
C THR A 99 -1.61 -10.05 -35.05
N LYS A 100 -1.12 -10.49 -33.89
CA LYS A 100 -1.24 -9.79 -32.60
C LYS A 100 0.13 -9.44 -32.04
N VAL A 101 0.26 -8.24 -31.47
CA VAL A 101 1.47 -7.83 -30.76
C VAL A 101 1.47 -8.44 -29.36
N SER A 102 2.58 -9.06 -28.98
CA SER A 102 2.79 -9.60 -27.64
C SER A 102 2.57 -8.53 -26.57
N GLN A 103 1.75 -8.86 -25.58
CA GLN A 103 1.43 -8.00 -24.46
C GLN A 103 2.29 -8.35 -23.25
N SER A 104 2.73 -7.34 -22.50
CA SER A 104 3.48 -7.58 -21.27
C SER A 104 2.68 -8.43 -20.28
N PHE A 105 3.34 -9.38 -19.62
CA PHE A 105 2.72 -10.28 -18.65
C PHE A 105 3.50 -10.31 -17.33
N ARG A 106 2.89 -10.89 -16.30
CA ARG A 106 3.56 -11.17 -15.02
C ARG A 106 3.72 -12.68 -14.88
N PHE A 107 4.97 -13.14 -14.87
CA PHE A 107 5.27 -14.56 -14.80
C PHE A 107 4.89 -15.15 -13.43
N GLY A 108 4.36 -16.38 -13.43
CA GLY A 108 3.97 -17.10 -12.21
C GLY A 108 2.78 -16.51 -11.45
N LYS A 109 2.13 -15.45 -11.97
CA LYS A 109 0.96 -14.84 -11.34
C LYS A 109 -0.27 -15.71 -11.57
N GLN A 110 -1.00 -16.00 -10.50
CA GLN A 110 -2.23 -16.81 -10.57
C GLN A 110 -3.50 -15.96 -10.50
N ASN A 111 -3.54 -14.93 -9.65
CA ASN A 111 -4.73 -14.13 -9.39
C ASN A 111 -4.39 -12.64 -9.24
N HIS A 112 -5.28 -11.78 -9.69
CA HIS A 112 -5.37 -10.39 -9.24
C HIS A 112 -6.17 -10.32 -7.95
N VAL A 113 -5.71 -9.53 -6.98
CA VAL A 113 -6.36 -9.42 -5.67
C VAL A 113 -6.86 -8.00 -5.48
N TYR A 114 -8.18 -7.86 -5.46
CA TYR A 114 -8.85 -6.64 -5.04
C TYR A 114 -9.32 -6.83 -3.61
N VAL A 115 -9.22 -5.80 -2.78
CA VAL A 115 -9.64 -5.90 -1.38
C VAL A 115 -10.66 -4.83 -1.09
N ILE A 116 -11.76 -5.25 -0.46
CA ILE A 116 -12.74 -4.36 0.11
C ILE A 116 -12.58 -4.44 1.62
N ARG A 117 -12.37 -3.29 2.26
CA ARG A 117 -12.17 -3.15 3.69
C ARG A 117 -13.28 -2.29 4.24
N ALA A 118 -13.88 -2.72 5.33
CA ALA A 118 -14.82 -1.91 6.08
C ALA A 118 -14.45 -1.98 7.56
N GLY A 119 -14.69 -0.91 8.31
CA GLY A 119 -14.25 -0.89 9.69
C GLY A 119 -14.85 0.22 10.52
N LYS A 120 -14.57 0.12 11.82
CA LYS A 120 -14.86 1.18 12.78
C LYS A 120 -13.56 1.49 13.52
N GLY A 121 -13.25 2.78 13.57
CA GLY A 121 -12.03 3.26 14.19
C GLY A 121 -12.26 4.46 15.10
N THR A 122 -11.18 4.84 15.78
CA THR A 122 -11.15 6.03 16.61
C THR A 122 -9.89 6.83 16.28
N LYS A 123 -10.06 8.13 16.03
CA LYS A 123 -8.96 9.10 15.94
C LYS A 123 -8.86 9.86 17.25
N LYS A 124 -7.65 9.97 17.79
CA LYS A 124 -7.35 10.76 18.97
C LYS A 124 -6.28 11.79 18.67
N LEU A 125 -6.56 13.03 19.04
CA LEU A 125 -5.66 14.16 18.89
C LEU A 125 -4.78 14.27 20.14
N LEU A 126 -3.48 14.39 19.95
CA LEU A 126 -2.50 14.53 21.04
C LEU A 126 -2.17 15.99 21.32
N THR A 127 -2.21 16.84 20.30
CA THR A 127 -1.83 18.25 20.40
C THR A 127 -3.03 19.15 20.12
N ASP A 128 -3.07 20.30 20.79
CA ASP A 128 -4.02 21.35 20.46
C ASP A 128 -3.63 22.05 19.16
N LYS A 129 -4.62 22.41 18.35
CA LYS A 129 -4.42 23.27 17.19
C LYS A 129 -4.05 24.67 17.65
N ALA A 130 -2.77 25.04 17.57
CA ALA A 130 -2.34 26.42 17.76
C ALA A 130 -2.98 27.33 16.71
N LYS A 131 -3.69 28.40 17.15
CA LYS A 131 -4.60 29.26 16.36
C LYS A 131 -4.06 29.85 15.05
N ARG A 132 -2.74 29.91 14.81
CA ARG A 132 -2.17 30.63 13.66
C ARG A 132 -1.37 29.82 12.63
N LYS A 133 -1.05 28.53 12.88
CA LYS A 133 -0.30 27.62 11.96
C LYS A 133 0.00 26.28 12.65
N GLY A 134 -0.94 25.77 13.46
CA GLY A 134 -0.72 24.56 14.24
C GLY A 134 -0.70 23.31 13.37
N VAL A 135 0.41 22.57 13.41
CA VAL A 135 0.41 21.15 13.03
C VAL A 135 -0.28 20.38 14.14
N THR A 136 -1.25 19.54 13.79
CA THR A 136 -1.91 18.67 14.75
C THR A 136 -1.38 17.26 14.63
N LEU A 137 -0.88 16.72 15.73
CA LEU A 137 -0.45 15.32 15.80
C LEU A 137 -1.52 14.50 16.51
N GLY A 138 -1.77 13.31 16.00
CA GLY A 138 -2.66 12.35 16.62
C GLY A 138 -2.35 10.93 16.21
N TYR A 139 -3.11 9.99 16.77
CA TYR A 139 -3.07 8.60 16.39
C TYR A 139 -4.47 8.08 16.10
N ASN A 140 -4.54 7.07 15.26
CA ASN A 140 -5.76 6.37 14.95
C ASN A 140 -5.54 4.86 15.07
N TYR A 141 -6.63 4.16 15.35
CA TYR A 141 -6.69 2.72 15.29
C TYR A 141 -8.04 2.29 14.77
N GLU A 142 -8.04 1.20 14.01
CA GLU A 142 -9.20 0.68 13.32
C GLU A 142 -9.16 -0.84 13.28
N ILE A 143 -10.35 -1.43 13.36
CA ILE A 143 -10.55 -2.85 13.13
C ILE A 143 -11.85 -3.05 12.37
N GLY A 144 -11.89 -4.08 11.53
CA GLY A 144 -13.11 -4.45 10.83
C GLY A 144 -12.97 -5.63 9.88
N PRO A 145 -14.05 -6.01 9.20
CA PRO A 145 -14.01 -7.06 8.19
C PRO A 145 -13.25 -6.62 6.93
N SER A 146 -12.58 -7.58 6.30
CA SER A 146 -12.02 -7.44 4.96
C SER A 146 -12.53 -8.55 4.05
N LEU A 147 -12.64 -8.26 2.76
CA LEU A 147 -13.04 -9.20 1.72
C LEU A 147 -12.06 -9.09 0.55
N ALA A 148 -11.28 -10.13 0.33
CA ALA A 148 -10.43 -10.25 -0.84
C ALA A 148 -11.20 -10.90 -1.99
N ILE A 149 -11.24 -10.22 -3.12
CA ILE A 149 -11.81 -10.66 -4.39
C ILE A 149 -10.64 -11.08 -5.28
N LEU A 150 -10.59 -12.37 -5.58
CA LEU A 150 -9.60 -13.01 -6.42
C LEU A 150 -10.14 -13.12 -7.84
N ARG A 151 -9.49 -12.43 -8.77
CA ARG A 151 -9.77 -12.55 -10.20
C ARG A 151 -8.69 -13.41 -10.86
N PRO A 152 -9.03 -14.53 -11.50
CA PRO A 152 -8.05 -15.41 -12.14
C PRO A 152 -7.26 -14.68 -13.23
N TYR A 153 -5.96 -14.93 -13.26
CA TYR A 153 -5.04 -14.38 -14.26
C TYR A 153 -4.96 -15.33 -15.45
N TYR A 154 -5.37 -14.82 -16.61
CA TYR A 154 -5.31 -15.55 -17.87
C TYR A 154 -4.08 -15.12 -18.67
N LEU A 155 -3.37 -16.13 -19.18
CA LEU A 155 -2.26 -15.94 -20.09
C LEU A 155 -2.63 -16.49 -21.46
N GLU A 156 -2.07 -15.86 -22.50
CA GLU A 156 -2.08 -16.40 -23.85
C GLU A 156 -0.85 -17.29 -24.01
N LEU A 157 -1.08 -18.58 -24.19
CA LEU A 157 -0.05 -19.59 -24.36
C LEU A 157 0.05 -19.99 -25.83
N VAL A 158 1.28 -20.20 -26.30
CA VAL A 158 1.57 -20.70 -27.65
C VAL A 158 1.55 -22.22 -27.62
N TYR A 159 0.69 -22.80 -28.46
CA TYR A 159 0.70 -24.22 -28.75
C TYR A 159 1.17 -24.43 -30.18
N ASN A 160 2.24 -25.19 -30.35
CA ASN A 160 2.72 -25.61 -31.67
C ASN A 160 2.16 -27.01 -31.94
N PHE A 161 1.45 -27.16 -33.05
CA PHE A 161 0.91 -28.42 -33.53
C PHE A 161 1.48 -28.72 -34.91
N GLU A 162 1.67 -30.00 -35.21
CA GLU A 162 2.06 -30.47 -36.53
C GLU A 162 0.90 -31.30 -37.07
N GLU A 163 0.31 -30.85 -38.17
CA GLU A 163 -0.78 -31.53 -38.87
C GLU A 163 -0.41 -31.61 -40.36
N ASP A 164 -0.44 -32.81 -40.93
CA ASP A 164 -0.04 -33.08 -42.33
C ASP A 164 1.33 -32.48 -42.74
N GLY A 165 2.33 -32.56 -41.85
CA GLY A 165 3.68 -32.06 -42.10
C GLY A 165 3.80 -30.52 -42.15
N ARG A 166 2.77 -29.80 -41.68
CA ARG A 166 2.77 -28.34 -41.54
C ARG A 166 2.72 -27.96 -40.07
N PHE A 167 3.59 -27.03 -39.68
CA PHE A 167 3.61 -26.46 -38.33
C PHE A 167 2.57 -25.34 -38.21
N TYR A 168 1.59 -25.55 -37.34
CA TYR A 168 0.58 -24.58 -36.96
C TYR A 168 0.84 -24.08 -35.55
N ASN A 169 0.75 -22.76 -35.36
CA ASN A 169 0.83 -22.16 -34.04
C ASN A 169 -0.54 -21.62 -33.65
N GLU A 170 -1.06 -22.08 -32.52
CA GLU A 170 -2.35 -21.65 -31.96
C GLU A 170 -2.11 -20.86 -30.67
N LEU A 171 -2.85 -19.76 -30.50
CA LEU A 171 -2.88 -19.01 -29.24
C LEU A 171 -4.09 -19.43 -28.43
N ARG A 172 -3.85 -20.02 -27.25
CA ARG A 172 -4.92 -20.39 -26.32
C ARG A 172 -4.85 -19.52 -25.07
N THR A 173 -5.98 -18.92 -24.70
CA THR A 173 -6.11 -18.15 -23.47
C THR A 173 -6.51 -19.06 -22.32
N GLU A 174 -5.58 -19.32 -21.41
CA GLU A 174 -5.77 -20.28 -20.32
C GLU A 174 -5.43 -19.66 -18.96
N LYS A 175 -6.11 -20.14 -17.92
CA LYS A 175 -5.79 -19.85 -16.52
C LYS A 175 -4.88 -20.95 -15.96
N TYR A 176 -4.22 -20.67 -14.85
CA TYR A 176 -3.41 -21.68 -14.18
C TYR A 176 -4.28 -22.85 -13.67
N THR A 177 -3.90 -24.06 -14.07
CA THR A 177 -4.39 -25.34 -13.55
C THR A 177 -3.19 -26.26 -13.33
N GLU A 178 -3.31 -27.25 -12.44
CA GLU A 178 -2.21 -28.21 -12.17
C GLU A 178 -1.82 -28.99 -13.44
N GLN A 179 -2.78 -29.25 -14.32
CA GLN A 179 -2.59 -29.95 -15.59
C GLN A 179 -1.77 -29.13 -16.59
N ASN A 180 -1.96 -27.80 -16.62
CA ASN A 180 -1.26 -26.91 -17.55
C ASN A 180 -0.03 -26.24 -16.90
N ALA A 181 0.34 -26.64 -15.68
CA ALA A 181 1.42 -26.02 -14.92
C ALA A 181 2.76 -26.04 -15.67
N ALA A 182 3.06 -27.12 -16.39
CA ALA A 182 4.31 -27.24 -17.17
C ALA A 182 4.43 -26.17 -18.27
N LYS A 183 3.33 -25.83 -18.96
CA LYS A 183 3.31 -24.78 -19.99
C LYS A 183 3.10 -23.39 -19.42
N PHE A 184 2.26 -23.25 -18.39
CA PHE A 184 1.97 -21.96 -17.77
C PHE A 184 3.18 -21.40 -17.00
N LEU A 185 4.03 -22.29 -16.48
CA LEU A 185 5.30 -21.93 -15.83
C LEU A 185 6.50 -21.99 -16.79
N ASP A 186 6.29 -22.32 -18.06
CA ASP A 186 7.35 -22.20 -19.06
C ASP A 186 7.32 -20.80 -19.67
N PHE A 187 8.35 -20.01 -19.36
CA PHE A 187 8.52 -18.68 -19.90
C PHE A 187 8.54 -18.67 -21.44
N ASN A 188 8.99 -19.76 -22.07
CA ASN A 188 9.05 -19.85 -23.53
C ASN A 188 7.70 -20.08 -24.19
N SER A 189 6.73 -20.63 -23.46
CA SER A 189 5.39 -20.94 -23.95
C SER A 189 4.41 -19.75 -23.82
N ILE A 190 4.77 -18.67 -23.13
CA ILE A 190 3.87 -17.53 -22.88
C ILE A 190 3.97 -16.49 -23.98
N PHE A 191 2.86 -16.25 -24.69
CA PHE A 191 2.74 -15.19 -25.70
C PHE A 191 2.51 -13.82 -25.08
N GLY A 192 1.64 -13.73 -24.07
CA GLY A 192 1.33 -12.45 -23.43
C GLY A 192 0.22 -12.51 -22.40
N GLY A 193 0.00 -11.40 -21.71
CA GLY A 193 -1.06 -11.26 -20.73
C GLY A 193 -2.37 -10.86 -21.41
N THR A 194 -3.48 -11.46 -21.00
CA THR A 194 -4.80 -11.04 -21.51
C THR A 194 -5.47 -10.05 -20.54
N THR A 195 -6.14 -9.03 -21.08
CA THR A 195 -6.89 -8.05 -20.29
C THR A 195 -8.38 -8.34 -20.39
N GLY A 196 -9.15 -8.07 -19.33
CA GLY A 196 -10.62 -8.19 -19.35
C GLY A 196 -11.22 -9.60 -19.18
N LYS A 197 -10.44 -10.69 -19.19
CA LYS A 197 -10.96 -12.06 -18.89
C LYS A 197 -11.01 -12.35 -17.37
N GLY A 198 -11.82 -13.31 -16.94
CA GLY A 198 -11.88 -13.77 -15.54
C GLY A 198 -12.83 -13.03 -14.60
N TRP A 199 -13.68 -12.12 -15.11
CA TRP A 199 -14.72 -11.46 -14.28
C TRP A 199 -15.89 -12.38 -13.91
N SER A 200 -16.09 -13.48 -14.65
CA SER A 200 -17.13 -14.48 -14.36
C SER A 200 -16.71 -15.52 -13.31
N GLU A 201 -15.41 -15.62 -13.02
CA GLU A 201 -14.82 -16.66 -12.15
C GLU A 201 -14.17 -16.03 -10.91
N LEU A 202 -14.91 -15.18 -10.20
CA LEU A 202 -14.39 -14.48 -9.02
C LEU A 202 -14.38 -15.39 -7.79
N GLY A 203 -13.24 -15.46 -7.11
CA GLY A 203 -13.13 -16.07 -5.79
C GLY A 203 -13.32 -15.01 -4.69
N PHE A 204 -14.08 -15.33 -3.65
CA PHE A 204 -14.27 -14.45 -2.50
C PHE A 204 -13.62 -15.07 -1.26
N VAL A 205 -12.77 -14.30 -0.58
CA VAL A 205 -12.07 -14.74 0.63
C VAL A 205 -12.35 -13.72 1.74
N PRO A 206 -13.18 -14.09 2.73
CA PRO A 206 -13.42 -13.24 3.90
C PRO A 206 -12.19 -13.22 4.81
N GLY A 207 -12.02 -12.09 5.48
CA GLY A 207 -10.93 -11.81 6.40
C GLY A 207 -11.27 -10.72 7.40
N ILE A 208 -10.27 -10.36 8.19
CA ILE A 208 -10.31 -9.27 9.16
C ILE A 208 -9.14 -8.34 8.85
N GLN A 209 -9.36 -7.05 8.98
CA GLN A 209 -8.34 -6.02 8.84
C GLN A 209 -8.10 -5.27 10.16
N GLY A 210 -6.88 -4.77 10.31
CA GLY A 210 -6.50 -3.85 11.37
C GLY A 210 -5.57 -2.75 10.85
N LYS A 211 -5.78 -1.53 11.33
CA LYS A 211 -4.95 -0.36 11.01
C LYS A 211 -4.56 0.37 12.29
N LEU A 212 -3.31 0.80 12.37
CA LEU A 212 -2.81 1.64 13.45
C LEU A 212 -1.87 2.68 12.85
N GLY A 213 -2.14 3.96 13.04
CA GLY A 213 -1.40 5.03 12.40
C GLY A 213 -1.20 6.26 13.28
N LEU A 214 -0.14 6.99 12.98
CA LEU A 214 0.08 8.35 13.44
C LEU A 214 -0.29 9.29 12.29
N PHE A 215 -1.04 10.35 12.59
CA PHE A 215 -1.42 11.33 11.58
C PHE A 215 -0.97 12.73 12.00
N CYS A 216 -0.59 13.50 10.99
CA CYS A 216 -0.16 14.87 11.07
C CYS A 216 -1.07 15.70 10.16
N SER A 217 -1.91 16.57 10.73
CA SER A 217 -2.80 17.43 9.95
C SER A 217 -2.33 18.88 9.96
N ILE A 218 -2.31 19.50 8.78
CA ILE A 218 -1.98 20.90 8.58
C ILE A 218 -3.26 21.64 8.21
N GLY A 219 -3.59 22.69 8.95
CA GLY A 219 -4.69 23.57 8.58
C GLY A 219 -5.22 24.42 9.73
N ASN A 220 -5.52 25.69 9.42
CA ASN A 220 -6.39 26.52 10.26
C ASN A 220 -7.83 25.99 10.17
N PHE A 221 -8.73 26.48 11.03
CA PHE A 221 -10.14 26.07 11.18
C PHE A 221 -11.02 26.28 9.93
N GLU A 222 -10.62 25.69 8.81
CA GLU A 222 -11.29 25.71 7.54
C GLU A 222 -12.10 24.42 7.35
N LYS A 223 -13.06 24.46 6.42
CA LYS A 223 -13.94 23.34 6.07
C LYS A 223 -13.18 22.13 5.50
N TYR A 224 -11.94 22.34 5.03
CA TYR A 224 -11.09 21.31 4.44
C TYR A 224 -9.80 21.19 5.26
N ALA A 225 -9.45 19.96 5.62
CA ALA A 225 -8.20 19.64 6.30
C ALA A 225 -7.36 18.72 5.42
N LYS A 226 -6.04 18.92 5.43
CA LYS A 226 -5.08 18.02 4.80
C LYS A 226 -4.30 17.32 5.91
N ALA A 227 -4.15 16.01 5.78
CA ALA A 227 -3.40 15.21 6.74
C ALA A 227 -2.52 14.20 6.02
N LEU A 228 -1.36 13.92 6.63
CA LEU A 228 -0.48 12.82 6.27
C LEU A 228 -0.56 11.78 7.37
N GLU A 229 -0.77 10.53 7.02
CA GLU A 229 -0.84 9.41 7.95
C GLU A 229 0.29 8.40 7.63
N VAL A 230 0.97 7.94 8.67
CA VAL A 230 1.98 6.88 8.59
C VAL A 230 1.65 5.85 9.65
N GLY A 231 1.59 4.58 9.25
CA GLY A 231 1.14 3.52 10.14
C GLY A 231 1.39 2.13 9.62
N LEU A 232 0.88 1.17 10.39
CA LEU A 232 0.85 -0.24 10.07
C LEU A 232 -0.57 -0.64 9.70
N MET A 233 -0.69 -1.47 8.67
CA MET A 233 -1.94 -2.05 8.23
C MET A 233 -1.70 -3.54 7.97
N GLY A 234 -2.63 -4.38 8.42
CA GLY A 234 -2.54 -5.82 8.25
C GLY A 234 -3.90 -6.44 8.02
N ASP A 235 -3.95 -7.42 7.11
CA ASP A 235 -5.13 -8.23 6.84
C ASP A 235 -4.85 -9.69 7.19
N LEU A 236 -5.83 -10.35 7.80
CA LEU A 236 -5.83 -11.78 8.10
C LEU A 236 -6.98 -12.45 7.35
N TYR A 237 -6.66 -13.39 6.45
CA TYR A 237 -7.64 -14.11 5.64
C TYR A 237 -7.77 -15.56 6.11
N ILE A 238 -9.01 -16.07 6.18
CA ILE A 238 -9.32 -17.39 6.74
C ILE A 238 -8.79 -18.53 5.85
N LYS A 239 -8.71 -18.30 4.53
CA LYS A 239 -8.29 -19.32 3.57
C LYS A 239 -6.81 -19.15 3.27
N LYS A 240 -6.03 -20.21 3.49
CA LYS A 240 -4.64 -20.36 3.02
C LYS A 240 -4.65 -20.43 1.49
N ASN A 241 -4.76 -19.29 0.82
CA ASN A 241 -4.76 -19.25 -0.63
C ASN A 241 -3.35 -19.00 -1.17
N SER A 242 -3.03 -19.77 -2.21
CA SER A 242 -1.81 -19.79 -2.99
C SER A 242 -1.42 -18.41 -3.53
N TYR A 243 -0.76 -17.60 -2.72
CA TYR A 243 -0.05 -16.40 -3.15
C TYR A 243 1.34 -16.71 -3.70
N HIS A 244 1.68 -17.98 -3.94
CA HIS A 244 3.03 -18.34 -4.36
C HIS A 244 3.19 -18.20 -5.86
N GLY A 245 3.59 -16.99 -6.28
CA GLY A 245 4.43 -16.87 -7.47
C GLY A 245 5.73 -17.63 -7.19
N ARG A 246 5.89 -18.81 -7.79
CA ARG A 246 7.14 -19.58 -7.71
C ARG A 246 8.18 -18.82 -8.53
N ASN A 247 9.22 -18.32 -7.87
CA ASN A 247 10.26 -17.52 -8.50
C ASN A 247 11.33 -18.44 -9.10
N ARG A 248 12.04 -17.96 -10.12
CA ARG A 248 13.07 -18.72 -10.85
C ARG A 248 14.21 -19.27 -9.97
N SER A 249 14.41 -18.71 -8.76
CA SER A 249 15.41 -19.17 -7.80
C SER A 249 15.15 -20.55 -7.22
N ASP A 250 13.93 -21.08 -7.35
CA ASP A 250 13.51 -22.30 -6.67
C ASP A 250 13.58 -23.55 -7.57
N GLN A 251 14.26 -23.43 -8.73
CA GLN A 251 14.43 -24.52 -9.72
C GLN A 251 15.91 -24.87 -10.00
N CYS A 252 16.83 -24.49 -9.11
CA CYS A 252 18.21 -24.99 -9.14
C CYS A 252 18.36 -26.23 -8.27
#